data_AF-A0A2N3WF17-F1
#
_entry.id   AF-A0A2N3WF17-F1
#
_cell.length_a   1.000
_cell.length_b   1.000
_cell.length_c   1.000
_cell.angle_alpha   90.00
_cell.angle_beta   90.00
_cell.angle_gamma   90.00
#
_symmetry.space_group_name_H-M   'P 1'
#
loop_
_entity.id
_entity.type
_entity.pdbx_description
1 polymer ?
#
loop_
_entity_poly.entity_id
_entity_poly.type
_entity_poly.pdbx_seq_one_letter_code
_entity_poly.pdbx_strand_id
1 'polypeptide(L)'
;MNHNANDPRTVYVIDPTADPGPLPEIVVRRFVENGCTVTGVVIDPADAQQMLYGVVTRPDGTLAGTYYPADTVRGDHWRVVTADGTHYHAASEYNAVDALINGLASN
;
A
#
# COMPACT_ATOMS: atom_id res chain seq x y z
N MET A 1 37.24 -4.46 -43.75
CA MET A 1 36.96 -5.26 -42.55
C MET A 1 36.26 -4.33 -41.57
N ASN A 2 34.94 -4.47 -41.40
CA ASN A 2 34.19 -3.64 -40.47
C ASN A 2 33.99 -4.43 -39.17
N HIS A 3 34.58 -3.91 -38.09
CA HIS A 3 34.35 -4.34 -36.73
C HIS A 3 32.93 -3.92 -36.31
N ASN A 4 31.99 -4.85 -36.23
CA ASN A 4 30.69 -4.67 -35.57
C ASN A 4 30.25 -6.01 -34.95
N ALA A 5 31.14 -6.63 -34.16
CA ALA A 5 30.78 -7.73 -33.28
C ALA A 5 30.66 -7.16 -31.86
N ASN A 6 29.52 -7.41 -31.23
CA ASN A 6 29.18 -7.14 -29.81
C ASN A 6 28.47 -5.82 -29.55
N ASP A 7 27.23 -5.71 -30.03
CA ASP A 7 26.21 -4.91 -29.36
C ASP A 7 25.41 -5.84 -28.43
N PRO A 8 25.61 -5.79 -27.10
CA PRO A 8 24.92 -6.65 -26.15
C PRO A 8 23.51 -6.10 -25.89
N ARG A 9 22.67 -6.02 -26.92
CA ARG A 9 21.24 -5.79 -26.72
C ARG A 9 20.66 -7.06 -26.12
N THR A 10 20.41 -7.06 -24.82
CA THR A 10 19.65 -8.10 -24.13
C THR A 10 18.29 -8.26 -24.83
N VAL A 11 18.14 -9.35 -25.59
CA VAL A 11 16.85 -9.72 -26.19
C VAL A 11 16.05 -10.47 -25.13
N TYR A 12 15.05 -9.81 -24.57
CA TYR A 12 14.08 -10.48 -23.70
C TYR A 12 13.14 -11.31 -24.59
N VAL A 13 13.34 -12.63 -24.62
CA VAL A 13 12.41 -13.56 -25.26
C VAL A 13 11.23 -13.74 -24.30
N ILE A 14 10.08 -13.15 -24.64
CA ILE A 14 8.83 -13.40 -23.93
C ILE A 14 8.26 -14.71 -24.49
N ASP A 15 8.29 -15.78 -23.71
CA ASP A 15 7.61 -17.03 -24.05
C ASP A 15 6.09 -16.83 -23.81
N PRO A 16 5.25 -16.80 -24.86
CA PRO A 16 3.81 -16.58 -24.71
C PRO A 16 3.08 -17.79 -24.11
N THR A 17 3.79 -18.91 -23.90
CA THR A 17 3.28 -20.17 -23.35
C THR A 17 3.82 -20.47 -21.95
N ALA A 18 4.74 -19.64 -21.43
CA ALA A 18 5.18 -19.73 -20.05
C ALA A 18 4.01 -19.39 -19.13
N ASP A 19 3.74 -20.25 -18.15
CA ASP A 19 2.85 -19.94 -17.04
C ASP A 19 3.39 -18.65 -16.38
N PRO A 20 2.61 -17.54 -16.35
CA PRO A 20 3.10 -16.24 -15.87
C PRO A 20 3.50 -16.24 -14.38
N GLY A 21 3.39 -17.39 -13.69
CA GLY A 21 3.43 -17.47 -12.25
C GLY A 21 2.14 -16.89 -11.66
N PRO A 22 1.87 -17.11 -10.36
CA PRO A 22 0.77 -16.44 -9.71
C PRO A 22 1.00 -14.93 -9.81
N LEU A 23 0.16 -14.25 -10.58
CA LEU A 23 0.14 -12.80 -10.62
C LEU A 23 -0.20 -12.29 -9.21
N PRO A 24 0.40 -11.18 -8.76
CA PRO A 24 0.04 -10.57 -7.49
C PRO A 24 -1.46 -10.28 -7.44
N GLU A 25 -2.15 -10.78 -6.41
CA GLU A 25 -3.58 -10.53 -6.23
C GLU A 25 -3.77 -9.20 -5.50
N ILE A 26 -4.65 -8.34 -6.01
CA ILE A 26 -5.08 -7.14 -5.29
C ILE A 26 -6.34 -7.48 -4.51
N VAL A 27 -6.25 -7.46 -3.18
CA VAL A 27 -7.35 -7.83 -2.29
C VAL A 27 -7.78 -6.61 -1.48
N VAL A 28 -9.09 -6.44 -1.31
CA VAL A 28 -9.67 -5.47 -0.37
C VAL A 28 -9.94 -6.19 0.94
N ARG A 29 -9.32 -5.71 2.02
CA ARG A 29 -9.51 -6.22 3.37
C ARG A 29 -10.26 -5.21 4.21
N ARG A 30 -11.17 -5.71 5.05
CA ARG A 30 -11.99 -4.88 5.91
C ARG A 30 -12.05 -5.49 7.30
N PHE A 31 -11.83 -4.66 8.31
CA PHE A 31 -12.02 -5.02 9.71
C PHE A 31 -12.59 -3.82 10.49
N VAL A 32 -13.00 -4.07 11.73
CA VAL A 32 -13.55 -3.05 12.63
C VAL A 32 -12.65 -2.93 13.85
N GLU A 33 -12.30 -1.70 14.20
CA GLU A 33 -11.47 -1.35 15.36
C GLU A 33 -12.07 -0.12 16.06
N ASN A 34 -12.35 -0.22 17.36
CA ASN A 34 -13.04 0.82 18.15
C ASN A 34 -14.31 1.38 17.47
N GLY A 35 -15.07 0.51 16.79
CA GLY A 35 -16.28 0.89 16.05
C GLY A 35 -16.03 1.59 14.70
N CYS A 36 -14.78 1.95 14.41
CA CYS A 36 -14.38 2.45 13.09
C CYS A 36 -14.18 1.27 12.13
N THR A 37 -14.65 1.42 10.89
CA THR A 37 -14.28 0.49 9.82
C THR A 37 -12.94 0.89 9.25
N VAL A 38 -12.00 -0.04 9.22
CA VAL A 38 -10.73 0.08 8.47
C VAL A 38 -10.86 -0.75 7.19
N THR A 39 -10.65 -0.12 6.04
CA THR A 39 -10.65 -0.76 4.73
C THR A 39 -9.29 -0.55 4.08
N GLY A 40 -8.55 -1.62 3.84
CA GLY A 40 -7.23 -1.59 3.21
C GLY A 40 -7.23 -2.30 1.87
N VAL A 41 -6.45 -1.79 0.92
CA VAL A 41 -6.13 -2.48 -0.33
C VAL A 41 -4.72 -2.99 -0.25
N VAL A 42 -4.58 -4.30 -0.37
CA VAL A 42 -3.30 -5.00 -0.25
C VAL A 42 -2.97 -5.67 -1.57
N ILE A 43 -1.68 -5.72 -1.91
CA ILE A 43 -1.15 -6.67 -2.88
C ILE A 43 -0.68 -7.89 -2.10
N ASP A 44 -1.10 -9.08 -2.54
CA ASP A 44 -0.65 -10.37 -2.05
C ASP A 44 0.17 -11.10 -3.13
N PRO A 45 1.49 -10.81 -3.25
CA PRO A 45 2.40 -11.67 -3.97
C PRO A 45 2.93 -12.74 -3.02
N ALA A 46 2.31 -13.93 -3.05
CA ALA A 46 2.86 -15.13 -2.40
C ALA A 46 3.23 -14.95 -0.91
N ASP A 47 2.25 -14.54 -0.08
CA ASP A 47 2.35 -14.34 1.37
C ASP A 47 3.17 -13.11 1.85
N ALA A 48 3.70 -12.30 0.93
CA ALA A 48 4.35 -11.02 1.27
C ALA A 48 3.35 -9.87 1.17
N GLN A 49 2.37 -9.83 2.07
CA GLN A 49 1.29 -8.83 2.07
C GLN A 49 1.84 -7.40 2.14
N GLN A 50 1.54 -6.58 1.13
CA GLN A 50 1.92 -5.17 1.08
C GLN A 50 0.67 -4.31 0.99
N MET A 51 0.46 -3.45 1.98
CA MET A 51 -0.62 -2.46 1.97
C MET A 51 -0.29 -1.34 0.99
N LEU A 52 -1.24 -1.00 0.11
CA LEU A 52 -1.13 0.11 -0.84
C LEU A 52 -1.74 1.39 -0.28
N TYR A 53 -2.96 1.27 0.23
CA TYR A 53 -3.69 2.38 0.82
C TYR A 53 -4.80 1.85 1.72
N GLY A 54 -5.15 2.62 2.73
CA GLY A 54 -6.27 2.33 3.61
C GLY A 54 -7.12 3.56 3.87
N VAL A 55 -8.35 3.28 4.27
CA VAL A 55 -9.39 4.25 4.57
C VAL A 55 -10.02 3.88 5.91
N VAL A 56 -10.15 4.86 6.80
CA VAL A 56 -10.83 4.70 8.08
C VAL A 56 -12.14 5.47 8.04
N THR A 57 -13.23 4.78 8.34
CA THR A 57 -14.59 5.34 8.41
C THR A 57 -15.11 5.22 9.84
N ARG A 58 -15.66 6.31 10.38
CA ARG A 58 -16.22 6.37 11.73
C ARG A 58 -17.51 5.53 11.84
N PRO A 59 -17.98 5.22 13.07
CA PRO A 59 -19.23 4.48 13.28
C PRO A 59 -20.47 5.14 12.63
N ASP A 60 -20.47 6.47 12.51
CA ASP A 60 -21.55 7.25 11.87
C ASP A 60 -21.48 7.23 10.33
N GLY A 61 -20.50 6.53 9.75
CA GLY A 61 -20.28 6.44 8.31
C GLY A 61 -19.47 7.58 7.72
N THR A 62 -19.03 8.56 8.53
CA THR A 62 -18.19 9.66 8.04
C THR A 62 -16.73 9.24 7.86
N LEU A 63 -16.04 9.86 6.91
CA LEU A 63 -14.61 9.62 6.70
C LEU A 63 -13.82 10.14 7.92
N ALA A 64 -12.98 9.30 8.52
CA ALA A 64 -11.97 9.74 9.46
C ALA A 64 -10.72 10.24 8.71
N GLY A 65 -10.27 9.45 7.73
CA GLY A 65 -9.18 9.81 6.84
C GLY A 65 -8.68 8.61 6.04
N THR A 66 -7.58 8.81 5.34
CA THR A 66 -6.87 7.80 4.57
C THR A 66 -5.42 7.70 5.01
N TYR A 67 -4.81 6.56 4.73
CA TYR A 67 -3.41 6.34 5.03
C TYR A 67 -2.73 5.49 3.94
N TYR A 68 -1.45 5.72 3.70
CA TYR A 68 -0.66 4.98 2.71
C TYR A 68 0.83 5.01 3.06
N PRO A 69 1.62 3.99 2.71
CA PRO A 69 3.06 4.03 2.90
C PRO A 69 3.70 5.01 1.91
N ALA A 70 4.59 5.90 2.38
CA ALA A 70 5.37 6.76 1.47
C ALA A 70 6.46 5.96 0.73
N ASP A 71 6.92 4.86 1.33
CA ASP A 71 7.80 3.88 0.69
C ASP A 71 7.02 2.56 0.55
N THR A 72 6.37 2.39 -0.61
CA THR A 72 5.54 1.22 -0.92
C THR A 72 6.34 -0.08 -0.98
N VAL A 73 7.67 -0.01 -1.17
CA VAL A 73 8.54 -1.19 -1.24
C VAL A 73 8.89 -1.69 0.16
N ARG A 74 9.06 -0.76 1.12
CA ARG A 74 9.48 -1.09 2.49
C ARG A 74 8.33 -1.21 3.49
N GLY A 75 7.16 -0.63 3.18
CA GLY A 75 6.04 -0.58 4.14
C GLY A 75 6.30 0.40 5.29
N ASP A 76 7.14 1.40 5.07
CA ASP A 76 7.60 2.36 6.08
C ASP A 76 7.17 3.79 5.73
N HIS A 77 7.32 4.70 6.71
CA HIS A 77 7.04 6.13 6.58
C HIS A 77 5.63 6.43 6.10
N TRP A 78 4.65 6.12 6.94
CA TRP A 78 3.25 6.22 6.59
C TRP A 78 2.79 7.67 6.52
N ARG A 79 1.96 7.96 5.52
CA ARG A 79 1.25 9.21 5.36
C ARG A 79 -0.18 9.01 5.81
N VAL A 80 -0.67 9.98 6.55
CA VAL A 80 -2.06 10.05 6.99
C VAL A 80 -2.64 11.34 6.46
N VAL A 81 -3.85 11.27 5.90
CA VAL A 81 -4.62 12.43 5.45
C VAL A 81 -5.97 12.36 6.15
N THR A 82 -6.22 13.28 7.07
CA THR A 82 -7.51 13.37 7.77
C THR A 82 -8.58 13.91 6.84
N ALA A 83 -9.85 13.72 7.21
CA ALA A 83 -10.99 14.14 6.38
C ALA A 83 -11.07 15.65 6.12
N ASP A 84 -10.44 16.47 6.96
CA ASP A 84 -10.29 17.92 6.75
C ASP A 84 -9.10 18.30 5.84
N GLY A 85 -8.35 17.32 5.35
CA GLY A 85 -7.19 17.49 4.48
C GLY A 85 -5.87 17.70 5.22
N THR A 86 -5.83 17.60 6.55
CA THR A 86 -4.57 17.72 7.30
C THR A 86 -3.68 16.49 7.09
N HIS A 87 -2.38 16.73 6.93
CA HIS A 87 -1.39 15.70 6.62
C HIS A 87 -0.51 15.41 7.82
N TYR A 88 -0.31 14.12 8.09
CA TYR A 88 0.56 13.65 9.17
C TYR A 88 1.46 12.51 8.70
N HIS A 89 2.47 12.25 9.51
CA HIS A 89 3.39 11.14 9.36
C HIS A 89 3.20 10.15 10.50
N ALA A 90 3.25 8.85 10.18
CA ALA A 90 3.20 7.78 11.15
C ALA A 90 4.37 6.80 10.93
N ALA A 91 4.86 6.22 12.02
CA ALA A 91 6.00 5.31 11.99
C ALA A 91 5.64 3.92 11.44
N SER A 92 4.36 3.54 11.49
CA SER A 92 3.86 2.24 11.00
C SER A 92 2.39 2.35 10.59
N GLU A 93 1.86 1.32 9.93
CA GLU A 93 0.43 1.20 9.63
C GLU A 93 -0.41 1.34 10.90
N TYR A 94 -0.03 0.62 11.95
CA TYR A 94 -0.75 0.64 13.22
C TYR A 94 -0.88 2.07 13.78
N ASN A 95 0.22 2.83 13.80
CA ASN A 95 0.20 4.21 14.26
C ASN A 95 -0.64 5.12 13.34
N ALA A 96 -0.69 4.82 12.04
CA ALA A 96 -1.51 5.58 11.09
C ALA A 96 -3.01 5.34 11.34
N VAL A 97 -3.40 4.09 11.56
CA VAL A 97 -4.78 3.71 11.87
C VAL A 97 -5.18 4.25 13.25
N ASP A 98 -4.33 4.09 14.26
CA ASP A 98 -4.56 4.60 15.61
C ASP A 98 -4.79 6.12 15.61
N ALA A 99 -3.97 6.88 14.87
CA ALA A 99 -4.13 8.33 14.74
C ALA A 99 -5.48 8.73 14.11
N LEU A 100 -6.02 7.93 13.18
CA LEU A 100 -7.31 8.19 12.55
C LEU A 100 -8.49 7.80 13.44
N ILE A 101 -8.33 6.78 14.29
CA ILE A 101 -9.37 6.28 15.19
C ILE A 101 -9.43 7.12 16.47
N ASN A 102 -8.29 7.37 17.10
CA ASN A 102 -8.20 7.95 18.43
C ASN A 102 -7.74 9.42 18.41
N GLY A 103 -7.36 9.94 17.25
CA GLY A 103 -6.72 11.25 17.11
C GLY A 103 -5.21 11.16 17.33
N LEU A 104 -4.49 12.20 16.94
CA LEU A 104 -3.04 12.24 17.15
C LEU A 104 -2.75 12.41 18.64
N ALA A 105 -1.84 11.60 19.16
CA ALA A 105 -1.24 11.87 20.46
C ALA A 105 -0.57 13.26 20.39
N SER A 106 -1.14 14.23 21.10
CA SER A 106 -0.51 15.51 21.35
C SER A 106 0.75 15.25 22.17
N ASN A 107 1.93 15.43 21.57
CA ASN A 107 3.18 15.57 22.34
C ASN A 107 3.17 16.88 23.12
#